data_AF-A0AAV2L9F1-F1
#
_entry.id   AF-A0AAV2L9F1-F1
#
_cell.length_a   1.000
_cell.length_b   1.000
_cell.length_c   1.000
_cell.angle_alpha   90.00
_cell.angle_beta   90.00
_cell.angle_gamma   90.00
#
_symmetry.space_group_name_H-M   'P 1'
#
loop_
_entity.id
_entity.type
_entity.pdbx_description
1 polymer ?
#
loop_
_entity_poly.entity_id
_entity_poly.type
_entity_poly.pdbx_seq_one_letter_code
_entity_poly.pdbx_strand_id
1 'polypeptide(L)'
;MPSLRDCWSADLGHPDIIGIMSRNRFQNIMQHLRFDDKFTREDRAKTDKFAAMSDVWGSFVTNCLTSCNPGRHITIDEQLFPSKTRCCFLQYIATKPDKFGIKFWVACDLKSKYICNVFPYLGKDPSRPSGERLSETVVMRLMEPFLDKGRNVTTDNFFTSLSLAKRLLERKTTILGTVNKIRREIPPSTRRMDRNEFTTQLFSTTGATLTVYTPNRKKAVYILSSMHNLVQTEDTTKRKPNTVTLFNTTKCGVDIMDQMYELMGAVPQEILQQTLREEQQVQEVLTVTHSRDPSMNPLVLGRLSHCTPSPSCLTAPSRLLAESTA
;
A
#
# COMPACT_ATOMS: atom_id res chain seq x y z
N MET A 1 21.70 12.16 1.95
CA MET A 1 21.98 10.82 1.41
C MET A 1 23.29 10.86 0.65
N PRO A 2 24.21 9.91 0.89
CA PRO A 2 25.42 9.77 0.09
C PRO A 2 25.05 9.65 -1.40
N SER A 3 25.80 10.32 -2.25
CA SER A 3 25.69 10.18 -3.69
C SER A 3 26.17 8.80 -4.15
N LEU A 4 25.79 8.37 -5.36
CA LEU A 4 26.29 7.12 -5.95
C LEU A 4 27.82 7.01 -5.96
N ARG A 5 28.53 8.14 -6.01
CA ARG A 5 30.00 8.17 -5.99
C ARG A 5 30.59 7.81 -4.63
N ASP A 6 29.85 8.06 -3.56
CA ASP A 6 30.30 7.88 -2.19
C ASP A 6 30.38 6.39 -1.83
N CYS A 7 29.56 5.55 -2.48
CA CYS A 7 29.54 4.10 -2.30
C CYS A 7 30.88 3.41 -2.63
N TRP A 8 31.74 4.04 -3.43
CA TRP A 8 33.10 3.57 -3.77
C TRP A 8 34.19 4.56 -3.35
N SER A 9 33.88 5.49 -2.45
CA SER A 9 34.90 6.39 -1.91
C SER A 9 35.77 5.67 -0.88
N ALA A 10 37.00 6.15 -0.66
CA ALA A 10 37.88 5.56 0.36
C ALA A 10 37.34 5.78 1.78
N ASP A 11 36.70 6.93 2.01
CA ASP A 11 36.29 7.38 3.35
C ASP A 11 34.85 6.98 3.72
N LEU A 12 33.96 6.85 2.72
CA LEU A 12 32.53 6.56 2.91
C LEU A 12 32.07 5.29 2.17
N GLY A 13 32.96 4.62 1.45
CA GLY A 13 32.63 3.44 0.67
C GLY A 13 32.38 2.22 1.55
N HIS A 14 31.44 1.39 1.12
CA HIS A 14 31.11 0.16 1.84
C HIS A 14 31.94 -1.00 1.29
N PRO A 15 32.72 -1.72 2.13
CA PRO A 15 33.61 -2.79 1.67
C PRO A 15 32.91 -3.83 0.79
N ASP A 16 31.68 -4.23 1.15
CA ASP A 16 30.92 -5.23 0.37
C ASP A 16 30.54 -4.72 -1.03
N ILE A 17 30.17 -3.44 -1.18
CA ILE A 17 29.83 -2.88 -2.50
C ILE A 17 31.08 -2.82 -3.38
N ILE A 18 32.21 -2.41 -2.79
CA ILE A 18 33.51 -2.32 -3.47
C ILE A 18 34.00 -3.71 -3.89
N GLY A 19 33.84 -4.71 -3.01
CA GLY A 19 34.25 -6.09 -3.26
C GLY A 19 33.45 -6.80 -4.35
N ILE A 20 32.18 -6.44 -4.56
CA ILE A 20 31.32 -7.04 -5.59
C ILE A 20 31.71 -6.58 -6.99
N MET A 21 31.83 -5.27 -7.23
CA MET A 21 32.21 -4.74 -8.54
C MET A 21 32.77 -3.33 -8.46
N SER A 22 33.60 -2.97 -9.44
CA SER A 22 34.13 -1.61 -9.55
C SER A 22 33.03 -0.60 -9.91
N ARG A 23 33.18 0.64 -9.44
CA ARG A 23 32.29 1.77 -9.76
C ARG A 23 32.03 1.91 -11.27
N ASN A 24 33.08 1.82 -12.07
CA ASN A 24 33.00 1.99 -13.51
C ASN A 24 32.18 0.87 -14.17
N ARG A 25 32.33 -0.37 -13.69
CA ARG A 25 31.53 -1.50 -14.16
C ARG A 25 30.05 -1.31 -13.80
N PHE A 26 29.75 -0.93 -12.56
CA PHE A 26 28.38 -0.64 -12.13
C PHE A 26 27.73 0.45 -13.01
N GLN A 27 28.41 1.59 -13.19
CA GLN A 27 27.92 2.69 -14.02
C GLN A 27 27.70 2.26 -15.47
N ASN A 28 28.62 1.48 -16.04
CA ASN A 28 28.49 0.97 -17.40
C ASN A 28 27.26 0.05 -17.55
N ILE A 29 27.04 -0.89 -16.61
CA ILE A 29 25.86 -1.76 -16.61
C ILE A 29 24.58 -0.92 -16.51
N MET A 30 24.50 0.00 -15.54
CA MET A 30 23.30 0.83 -15.32
C MET A 30 22.94 1.70 -16.52
N GLN A 31 23.93 2.20 -17.29
CA GLN A 31 23.68 2.99 -18.50
C GLN A 31 23.09 2.16 -19.66
N HIS A 32 23.44 0.87 -19.72
CA HIS A 32 23.09 -0.01 -20.84
C HIS A 32 21.98 -1.02 -20.51
N LEU A 33 21.49 -1.05 -19.28
CA LEU A 33 20.40 -1.93 -18.87
C LEU A 33 19.11 -1.61 -19.65
N ARG A 34 18.55 -2.62 -20.31
CA ARG A 34 17.30 -2.55 -21.09
C ARG A 34 16.43 -3.76 -20.75
N PHE A 35 15.13 -3.60 -20.86
CA PHE A 35 14.14 -4.61 -20.45
C PHE A 35 13.20 -4.98 -21.59
N ASP A 36 13.60 -4.67 -22.82
CA ASP A 36 12.78 -4.86 -24.01
C ASP A 36 13.64 -4.92 -25.27
N ASP A 37 13.03 -5.37 -26.37
CA ASP A 37 13.67 -5.36 -27.68
C ASP A 37 13.55 -3.97 -28.33
N LYS A 38 14.71 -3.36 -28.61
CA LYS A 38 14.84 -2.05 -29.27
C LYS A 38 14.20 -2.06 -30.66
N PHE A 39 14.29 -3.15 -31.41
CA PHE A 39 13.84 -3.20 -32.80
C PHE A 39 12.31 -3.19 -32.91
N THR A 40 11.59 -3.63 -31.88
CA THR A 40 10.11 -3.64 -31.85
C THR A 40 9.52 -2.50 -31.03
N ARG A 41 10.35 -1.76 -30.27
CA ARG A 41 9.88 -0.74 -29.31
C ARG A 41 9.05 0.36 -29.96
N GLU A 42 9.46 0.84 -31.14
CA GLU A 42 8.77 1.94 -31.82
C GLU A 42 7.33 1.55 -32.19
N ASP A 43 7.12 0.34 -32.70
CA ASP A 43 5.81 -0.16 -33.03
C ASP A 43 4.96 -0.43 -31.78
N ARG A 44 5.55 -1.08 -30.75
CA ARG A 44 4.85 -1.32 -29.48
C ARG A 44 4.43 -0.02 -28.79
N ALA A 45 5.26 1.03 -28.85
CA ALA A 45 4.99 2.33 -28.22
C ALA A 45 3.75 3.05 -28.79
N LYS A 46 3.28 2.67 -30.00
CA LYS A 46 2.06 3.22 -30.61
C LYS A 46 0.81 2.85 -29.83
N THR A 47 0.80 1.66 -29.23
CA THR A 47 -0.34 1.13 -28.45
C THR A 47 -0.06 1.03 -26.97
N ASP A 48 1.20 0.88 -26.58
CA ASP A 48 1.64 0.69 -25.21
C ASP A 48 2.70 1.73 -24.83
N LYS A 49 2.28 2.77 -24.12
CA LYS A 49 3.19 3.83 -23.64
C LYS A 49 4.25 3.31 -22.66
N PHE A 50 4.07 2.11 -22.10
CA PHE A 50 4.97 1.49 -21.14
C PHE A 50 5.89 0.43 -21.76
N ALA A 51 5.90 0.31 -23.10
CA ALA A 51 6.57 -0.76 -23.86
C ALA A 51 8.02 -1.06 -23.46
N ALA A 52 8.79 -0.07 -22.98
CA ALA A 52 10.17 -0.29 -22.53
C ALA A 52 10.31 -1.19 -21.28
N MET A 53 9.21 -1.43 -20.55
CA MET A 53 9.18 -2.19 -19.31
C MET A 53 8.02 -3.20 -19.23
N SER A 54 7.05 -3.14 -20.15
CA SER A 54 5.79 -3.89 -20.05
C SER A 54 5.96 -5.39 -19.86
N ASP A 55 6.93 -6.04 -20.50
CA ASP A 55 7.12 -7.49 -20.40
C ASP A 55 7.62 -7.90 -19.01
N VAL A 56 8.61 -7.17 -18.49
CA VAL A 56 9.13 -7.37 -17.12
C VAL A 56 8.06 -7.01 -16.09
N TRP A 57 7.32 -5.92 -16.32
CA TRP A 57 6.23 -5.51 -15.44
C TRP A 57 5.09 -6.53 -15.41
N GLY A 58 4.71 -7.07 -16.56
CA GLY A 58 3.70 -8.13 -16.66
C GLY A 58 4.11 -9.39 -15.91
N SER A 59 5.39 -9.77 -16.02
CA SER A 59 5.98 -10.88 -15.26
C SER A 59 5.95 -10.62 -13.75
N PHE A 60 6.32 -9.41 -13.33
CA PHE A 60 6.26 -8.98 -11.93
C PHE A 60 4.83 -9.03 -11.38
N VAL A 61 3.86 -8.46 -12.09
CA VAL A 61 2.45 -8.48 -11.68
C VAL A 61 1.90 -9.91 -11.63
N THR A 62 2.27 -10.76 -12.58
CA THR A 62 1.88 -12.17 -12.58
C THR A 62 2.40 -12.86 -11.31
N ASN A 63 3.67 -12.64 -10.97
CA ASN A 63 4.25 -13.18 -9.73
C ASN A 63 3.53 -12.65 -8.48
N CYS A 64 3.16 -11.36 -8.45
CA CYS A 64 2.37 -10.80 -7.35
C CYS A 64 1.03 -11.52 -7.17
N LEU A 65 0.33 -11.75 -8.27
CA LEU A 65 -0.98 -12.42 -8.28
C LEU A 65 -0.89 -13.88 -7.85
N THR A 66 0.16 -14.60 -8.23
CA THR A 66 0.30 -16.03 -7.93
C THR A 66 0.89 -16.31 -6.54
N SER A 67 1.67 -15.38 -5.99
CA SER A 67 2.43 -15.62 -4.75
C SER A 67 1.63 -15.32 -3.47
N CYS A 68 0.50 -14.64 -3.56
CA CYS A 68 -0.30 -14.27 -2.40
C CYS A 68 -1.79 -14.54 -2.63
N ASN A 69 -2.41 -15.25 -1.68
CA ASN A 69 -3.86 -15.27 -1.56
C ASN A 69 -4.27 -14.23 -0.50
N PRO A 70 -4.74 -13.03 -0.89
CA PRO A 70 -5.01 -11.96 0.06
C PRO A 70 -6.10 -12.35 1.06
N GLY A 71 -6.03 -11.74 2.24
CA GLY A 71 -6.99 -11.92 3.31
C GLY A 71 -8.35 -11.30 3.01
N ARG A 72 -9.12 -11.04 4.08
CA ARG A 72 -10.48 -10.49 3.96
C ARG A 72 -10.51 -9.04 3.49
N HIS A 73 -9.46 -8.27 3.77
CA HIS A 73 -9.41 -6.83 3.52
C HIS A 73 -8.30 -6.49 2.55
N ILE A 74 -8.67 -5.89 1.42
CA ILE A 74 -7.75 -5.34 0.43
C ILE A 74 -7.95 -3.83 0.40
N THR A 75 -6.86 -3.07 0.35
CA THR A 75 -6.90 -1.61 0.21
C THR A 75 -6.48 -1.25 -1.19
N ILE A 76 -7.25 -0.38 -1.85
CA ILE A 76 -6.88 0.20 -3.14
C ILE A 76 -6.60 1.68 -2.98
N ASP A 77 -5.43 2.08 -3.45
CA ASP A 77 -5.01 3.47 -3.48
C ASP A 77 -3.97 3.71 -4.60
N GLU A 78 -3.47 4.92 -4.67
CA GLU A 78 -2.37 5.31 -5.53
C GLU A 78 -1.01 5.31 -4.82
N GLN A 79 -0.01 4.85 -5.56
CA GLN A 79 1.40 5.09 -5.24
C GLN A 79 1.99 6.06 -6.27
N LEU A 80 2.85 6.97 -5.81
CA LEU A 80 3.62 7.85 -6.69
C LEU A 80 5.11 7.56 -6.50
N PHE A 81 5.72 6.91 -7.48
CA PHE A 81 7.16 6.65 -7.46
C PHE A 81 7.91 7.92 -7.89
N PRO A 82 8.72 8.54 -7.01
CA PRO A 82 9.40 9.80 -7.31
C PRO A 82 10.27 9.69 -8.56
N SER A 83 10.05 10.60 -9.51
CA SER A 83 10.83 10.60 -10.75
C SER A 83 10.87 11.98 -11.38
N LYS A 84 12.04 12.34 -11.91
CA LYS A 84 12.24 13.51 -12.76
C LYS A 84 12.45 13.12 -14.22
N THR A 85 12.26 11.84 -14.56
CA THR A 85 12.41 11.35 -15.93
C THR A 85 11.36 11.97 -16.82
N ARG A 86 11.79 12.50 -17.96
CA ARG A 86 10.88 13.03 -18.97
C ARG A 86 10.14 11.87 -19.65
N CYS A 87 8.93 11.57 -19.22
CA CYS A 87 8.04 10.61 -19.86
C CYS A 87 6.62 11.17 -20.03
N CYS A 88 5.86 10.64 -20.98
CA CYS A 88 4.53 11.15 -21.33
C CYS A 88 3.41 10.85 -20.31
N PHE A 89 3.72 10.07 -19.28
CA PHE A 89 2.80 9.68 -18.21
C PHE A 89 3.27 10.11 -16.81
N LEU A 90 4.29 10.98 -16.72
CA LEU A 90 4.70 11.59 -15.47
C LEU A 90 3.53 12.38 -14.86
N GLN A 91 3.27 12.19 -13.56
CA GLN A 91 2.19 12.84 -12.84
C GLN A 91 2.71 13.84 -11.82
N TYR A 92 1.92 14.89 -11.62
CA TYR A 92 2.05 15.82 -10.50
C TYR A 92 0.96 15.55 -9.46
N ILE A 93 1.34 15.32 -8.20
CA ILE A 93 0.41 15.16 -7.08
C ILE A 93 0.83 16.10 -5.96
N ALA A 94 0.05 17.15 -5.74
CA ALA A 94 0.40 18.23 -4.80
C ALA A 94 0.54 17.77 -3.34
N THR A 95 -0.15 16.68 -2.96
CA THR A 95 -0.22 16.16 -1.60
C THR A 95 0.91 15.19 -1.24
N LYS A 96 1.68 14.70 -2.21
CA LYS A 96 2.81 13.78 -1.95
C LYS A 96 4.09 14.58 -1.68
N PRO A 97 5.03 14.07 -0.84
CA PRO A 97 6.29 14.76 -0.53
C PRO A 97 7.09 15.09 -1.79
N ASP A 98 7.34 14.08 -2.61
CA ASP A 98 7.84 14.23 -3.97
C ASP A 98 6.67 14.39 -4.93
N LYS A 99 6.47 15.63 -5.39
CA LYS A 99 5.27 15.98 -6.16
C LYS A 99 5.26 15.43 -7.58
N PHE A 100 6.40 15.04 -8.13
CA PHE A 100 6.53 14.52 -9.49
C PHE A 100 6.98 13.07 -9.50
N GLY A 101 6.26 12.23 -10.25
CA GLY A 101 6.59 10.81 -10.30
C GLY A 101 5.74 10.00 -11.27
N ILE A 102 6.06 8.70 -11.35
CA ILE A 102 5.26 7.73 -12.08
C ILE A 102 4.19 7.22 -11.13
N LYS A 103 2.91 7.43 -11.49
CA LYS A 103 1.78 7.00 -10.69
C LYS A 103 1.41 5.55 -10.98
N PHE A 104 1.15 4.78 -9.94
CA PHE A 104 0.64 3.41 -9.99
C PHE A 104 -0.68 3.31 -9.23
N TRP A 105 -1.59 2.48 -9.73
CA TRP A 105 -2.76 2.02 -8.98
C TRP A 105 -2.42 0.71 -8.31
N VAL A 106 -2.61 0.62 -7.00
CA VAL A 106 -2.13 -0.49 -6.18
C VAL A 106 -3.30 -1.12 -5.42
N ALA A 107 -3.39 -2.45 -5.44
CA ALA A 107 -4.16 -3.23 -4.49
C ALA A 107 -3.21 -3.91 -3.50
N CYS A 108 -3.41 -3.64 -2.21
CA CYS A 108 -2.57 -4.13 -1.13
C CYS A 108 -3.38 -4.96 -0.14
N ASP A 109 -2.89 -6.13 0.27
CA ASP A 109 -3.48 -6.91 1.35
C ASP A 109 -3.25 -6.20 2.69
N LEU A 110 -4.32 -5.98 3.44
CA LEU A 110 -4.21 -5.23 4.69
C LEU A 110 -3.38 -5.96 5.74
N LYS A 111 -3.42 -7.30 5.80
CA LYS A 111 -2.74 -8.03 6.88
C LYS A 111 -1.23 -8.06 6.64
N SER A 112 -0.82 -8.54 5.47
CA SER A 112 0.58 -8.74 5.09
C SER A 112 1.27 -7.48 4.57
N LYS A 113 0.51 -6.44 4.18
CA LYS A 113 1.00 -5.26 3.44
C LYS A 113 1.59 -5.62 2.06
N TYR A 114 1.19 -6.77 1.52
CA TYR A 114 1.67 -7.27 0.24
C TYR A 114 0.94 -6.62 -0.94
N ILE A 115 1.68 -6.23 -1.97
CA ILE A 115 1.11 -5.75 -3.24
C ILE A 115 0.53 -6.94 -3.99
N CYS A 116 -0.80 -7.04 -3.99
CA CYS A 116 -1.52 -8.14 -4.63
C CYS A 116 -1.66 -7.94 -6.14
N ASN A 117 -1.91 -6.70 -6.56
CA ASN A 117 -2.04 -6.33 -7.96
C ASN A 117 -1.66 -4.86 -8.13
N VAL A 118 -1.07 -4.50 -9.26
CA VAL A 118 -0.60 -3.14 -9.52
C VAL A 118 -0.47 -2.87 -11.02
N PHE A 119 -0.83 -1.67 -11.47
CA PHE A 119 -0.55 -1.25 -12.84
C PHE A 119 -0.30 0.27 -12.95
N PRO A 120 0.52 0.70 -13.91
CA PRO A 120 0.85 2.11 -14.07
C PRO A 120 -0.33 2.92 -14.61
N TYR A 121 -0.43 4.18 -14.19
CA TYR A 121 -1.28 5.16 -14.84
C TYR A 121 -0.55 5.77 -16.04
N LEU A 122 -1.02 5.46 -17.25
CA LEU A 122 -0.38 5.88 -18.52
C LEU A 122 -1.08 7.09 -19.17
N GLY A 123 -1.76 7.91 -18.35
CA GLY A 123 -2.58 9.02 -18.81
C GLY A 123 -3.97 8.58 -19.29
N LYS A 124 -4.60 9.42 -20.13
CA LYS A 124 -5.92 9.13 -20.69
C LYS A 124 -5.82 7.93 -21.64
N ASP A 125 -6.62 6.91 -21.36
CA ASP A 125 -6.83 5.75 -22.21
C ASP A 125 -7.93 6.07 -23.25
N PRO A 126 -7.62 6.08 -24.56
CA PRO A 126 -8.59 6.34 -25.61
C PRO A 126 -9.56 5.17 -25.83
N SER A 127 -9.23 3.95 -25.37
CA SER A 127 -10.05 2.75 -25.55
C SER A 127 -11.13 2.57 -24.47
N ARG A 128 -11.07 3.34 -23.38
CA ARG A 128 -12.05 3.26 -22.30
C ARG A 128 -13.45 3.62 -22.82
N PRO A 129 -14.47 2.76 -22.62
CA PRO A 129 -15.83 3.02 -23.08
C PRO A 129 -16.39 4.35 -22.57
N SER A 130 -17.18 5.02 -23.42
CA SER A 130 -17.89 6.24 -23.04
C SER A 130 -18.87 5.95 -21.92
N GLY A 131 -18.84 6.76 -20.86
CA GLY A 131 -19.70 6.61 -19.68
C GLY A 131 -19.08 5.85 -18.50
N GLU A 132 -17.98 5.13 -18.69
CA GLU A 132 -17.28 4.48 -17.58
C GLU A 132 -16.39 5.47 -16.79
N ARG A 133 -16.61 5.50 -15.48
CA ARG A 133 -15.76 6.26 -14.55
C ARG A 133 -14.42 5.54 -14.40
N LEU A 134 -13.32 6.23 -14.71
CA LEU A 134 -11.95 5.71 -14.54
C LEU A 134 -11.74 5.06 -13.17
N SER A 135 -12.24 5.70 -12.12
CA SER A 135 -12.07 5.25 -10.76
C SER A 135 -12.74 3.89 -10.48
N GLU A 136 -13.89 3.62 -11.10
CA GLU A 136 -14.54 2.31 -11.00
C GLU A 136 -13.81 1.25 -11.81
N THR A 137 -13.42 1.59 -13.05
CA THR A 137 -12.66 0.68 -13.93
C THR A 137 -11.36 0.24 -13.28
N VAL A 138 -10.66 1.16 -12.59
CA VAL A 138 -9.43 0.84 -11.85
C VAL A 138 -9.70 -0.17 -10.73
N VAL A 139 -10.70 0.07 -9.87
CA VAL A 139 -11.03 -0.85 -8.77
C VAL A 139 -11.42 -2.22 -9.30
N MET A 140 -12.30 -2.28 -10.31
CA MET A 140 -12.73 -3.54 -10.90
C MET A 140 -11.55 -4.30 -11.51
N ARG A 141 -10.67 -3.63 -12.25
CA ARG A 141 -9.47 -4.25 -12.84
C ARG A 141 -8.50 -4.78 -11.80
N LEU A 142 -8.24 -4.01 -10.74
CA LEU A 142 -7.36 -4.46 -9.65
C LEU A 142 -7.95 -5.64 -8.89
N MET A 143 -9.27 -5.62 -8.66
CA MET A 143 -9.97 -6.62 -7.86
C MET A 143 -10.34 -7.89 -8.62
N GLU A 144 -10.39 -7.89 -9.96
CA GLU A 144 -10.88 -9.03 -10.76
C GLU A 144 -10.36 -10.40 -10.29
N PRO A 145 -9.06 -10.59 -9.99
CA PRO A 145 -8.53 -11.88 -9.51
C PRO A 145 -9.02 -12.30 -8.10
N PHE A 146 -9.59 -11.36 -7.36
CA PHE A 146 -9.95 -11.47 -5.94
C PHE A 146 -11.45 -11.37 -5.67
N LEU A 147 -12.26 -11.11 -6.71
CA LEU A 147 -13.73 -11.07 -6.65
C LEU A 147 -14.33 -12.43 -6.27
N ASP A 148 -15.61 -12.41 -5.93
CA ASP A 148 -16.44 -13.59 -5.67
C ASP A 148 -16.08 -14.41 -4.42
N LYS A 149 -15.09 -13.98 -3.62
CA LYS A 149 -14.62 -14.68 -2.40
C LYS A 149 -15.09 -14.07 -1.08
N GLY A 150 -16.06 -13.15 -1.08
CA GLY A 150 -16.59 -12.56 0.15
C GLY A 150 -15.65 -11.56 0.83
N ARG A 151 -14.74 -10.94 0.06
CA ARG A 151 -13.77 -9.95 0.55
C ARG A 151 -14.37 -8.55 0.65
N ASN A 152 -13.66 -7.68 1.35
CA ASN A 152 -13.93 -6.24 1.39
C ASN A 152 -12.78 -5.46 0.76
N VAL A 153 -13.10 -4.53 -0.13
CA VAL A 153 -12.16 -3.52 -0.63
C VAL A 153 -12.33 -2.20 0.13
N THR A 154 -11.24 -1.63 0.61
CA THR A 154 -11.21 -0.30 1.23
C THR A 154 -10.63 0.71 0.24
N THR A 155 -11.32 1.83 0.04
CA THR A 155 -10.92 2.87 -0.93
C THR A 155 -11.09 4.29 -0.39
N ASP A 156 -10.36 5.23 -1.00
CA ASP A 156 -10.49 6.65 -0.74
C ASP A 156 -11.71 7.29 -1.48
N ASN A 157 -11.79 8.63 -1.48
CA ASN A 157 -12.91 9.36 -2.10
C ASN A 157 -12.87 9.44 -3.63
N PHE A 158 -11.70 9.19 -4.25
CA PHE A 158 -11.55 9.16 -5.69
C PHE A 158 -12.30 7.95 -6.27
N PHE A 159 -12.17 6.79 -5.63
CA PHE A 159 -12.79 5.55 -6.09
C PHE A 159 -14.22 5.32 -5.61
N THR A 160 -14.53 5.69 -4.36
CA THR A 160 -15.78 5.25 -3.73
C THR A 160 -17.01 5.92 -4.35
N SER A 161 -17.98 5.10 -4.77
CA SER A 161 -19.29 5.53 -5.29
C SER A 161 -20.37 4.48 -5.05
N LEU A 162 -21.64 4.87 -5.10
CA LEU A 162 -22.75 3.93 -4.92
C LEU A 162 -22.85 2.92 -6.08
N SER A 163 -22.55 3.34 -7.31
CA SER A 163 -22.49 2.47 -8.48
C SER A 163 -21.45 1.38 -8.31
N LEU A 164 -20.23 1.73 -7.88
CA LEU A 164 -19.17 0.76 -7.61
C LEU A 164 -19.56 -0.23 -6.50
N ALA A 165 -20.20 0.26 -5.42
CA ALA A 165 -20.66 -0.59 -4.32
C ALA A 165 -21.61 -1.69 -4.79
N LYS A 166 -22.55 -1.35 -5.69
CA LYS A 166 -23.50 -2.31 -6.27
C LYS A 166 -22.80 -3.35 -7.16
N ARG A 167 -21.93 -2.90 -8.07
CA ARG A 167 -21.15 -3.79 -8.96
C ARG A 167 -20.29 -4.79 -8.20
N LEU A 168 -19.63 -4.34 -7.12
CA LEU A 168 -18.83 -5.23 -6.29
C LEU A 168 -19.70 -6.24 -5.53
N LEU A 169 -20.87 -5.83 -5.03
CA LEU A 169 -21.80 -6.72 -4.34
C LEU A 169 -22.33 -7.82 -5.26
N GLU A 170 -22.63 -7.51 -6.52
CA GLU A 170 -23.00 -8.50 -7.53
C GLU A 170 -21.91 -9.58 -7.70
N ARG A 171 -20.66 -9.22 -7.44
CA ARG A 171 -19.46 -10.09 -7.46
C ARG A 171 -19.01 -10.49 -6.05
N LYS A 172 -19.96 -10.68 -5.13
CA LYS A 172 -19.78 -11.09 -3.71
C LYS A 172 -18.61 -10.39 -3.01
N THR A 173 -18.42 -9.11 -3.28
CA THR A 173 -17.34 -8.29 -2.74
C THR A 173 -17.93 -7.02 -2.16
N THR A 174 -17.54 -6.64 -0.94
CA THR A 174 -18.04 -5.43 -0.31
C THR A 174 -17.06 -4.28 -0.48
N ILE A 175 -17.53 -3.04 -0.36
CA ILE A 175 -16.70 -1.84 -0.34
C ILE A 175 -16.88 -1.10 0.97
N LEU A 176 -15.81 -0.47 1.42
CA LEU A 176 -15.80 0.50 2.51
C LEU A 176 -14.93 1.69 2.09
N GLY A 177 -15.46 2.89 2.07
CA GLY A 177 -14.64 4.02 1.67
C GLY A 177 -15.22 5.37 1.97
N THR A 178 -14.37 6.39 1.94
CA THR A 178 -14.82 7.78 2.10
C THR A 178 -15.52 8.26 0.84
N VAL A 179 -16.54 9.10 0.97
CA VAL A 179 -17.21 9.74 -0.18
C VAL A 179 -17.10 11.25 -0.07
N ASN A 180 -16.85 11.92 -1.20
CA ASN A 180 -16.84 13.38 -1.23
C ASN A 180 -18.28 13.92 -1.06
N LYS A 181 -18.49 14.82 -0.07
CA LYS A 181 -19.78 15.45 0.25
C LYS A 181 -20.45 16.17 -0.93
N ILE A 182 -19.67 16.58 -1.93
CA ILE A 182 -20.14 17.33 -3.11
C ILE A 182 -20.79 16.39 -4.14
N ARG A 183 -20.52 15.07 -4.08
CA ARG A 183 -21.09 14.10 -5.02
C ARG A 183 -22.61 14.20 -5.06
N ARG A 184 -23.18 14.11 -6.27
CA ARG A 184 -24.64 14.20 -6.52
C ARG A 184 -25.43 13.12 -5.79
N GLU A 185 -24.80 11.98 -5.53
CA GLU A 185 -25.37 10.82 -4.85
C GLU A 185 -25.59 11.08 -3.34
N ILE A 186 -25.00 12.14 -2.76
CA ILE A 186 -25.14 12.46 -1.34
C ILE A 186 -26.40 13.32 -1.10
N PRO A 187 -27.29 12.91 -0.18
CA PRO A 187 -28.51 13.67 0.11
C PRO A 187 -28.21 15.11 0.54
N PRO A 188 -28.89 16.13 -0.03
CA PRO A 188 -28.64 17.53 0.33
C PRO A 188 -28.85 17.85 1.82
N SER A 189 -29.74 17.09 2.48
CA SER A 189 -30.00 17.21 3.93
C SER A 189 -28.74 17.01 4.78
N THR A 190 -27.78 16.23 4.31
CA THR A 190 -26.53 16.03 5.02
C THR A 190 -25.63 17.26 4.92
N ARG A 191 -25.82 18.20 4.00
CA ARG A 191 -24.86 19.31 3.81
C ARG A 191 -24.99 20.43 4.85
N ARG A 192 -25.96 20.34 5.76
CA ARG A 192 -26.17 21.30 6.85
C ARG A 192 -24.95 21.35 7.78
N MET A 193 -24.53 22.58 8.09
CA MET A 193 -23.30 22.88 8.85
C MET A 193 -23.53 23.02 10.35
N ASP A 194 -24.77 23.23 10.79
CA ASP A 194 -25.11 23.27 12.22
C ASP A 194 -25.38 21.85 12.70
N ARG A 195 -24.35 21.19 13.21
CA ARG A 195 -24.41 19.81 13.67
C ARG A 195 -23.87 19.70 15.08
N ASN A 196 -24.58 18.94 15.90
CA ASN A 196 -24.08 18.51 17.19
C ASN A 196 -22.85 17.61 17.01
N GLU A 197 -21.87 17.80 17.88
CA GLU A 197 -20.65 16.99 17.89
C GLU A 197 -20.97 15.55 18.27
N PHE A 198 -20.15 14.63 17.76
CA PHE A 198 -20.25 13.18 18.03
C PHE A 198 -21.62 12.59 17.63
N THR A 199 -22.21 13.14 16.57
CA THR A 199 -23.45 12.62 15.97
C THR A 199 -23.20 11.78 14.74
N THR A 200 -24.06 10.77 14.56
CA THR A 200 -24.05 9.89 13.38
C THR A 200 -25.42 9.94 12.72
N GLN A 201 -25.45 10.17 11.42
CA GLN A 201 -26.64 10.03 10.57
C GLN A 201 -26.43 8.87 9.61
N LEU A 202 -27.49 8.11 9.34
CA LEU A 202 -27.46 6.95 8.46
C LEU A 202 -28.43 7.14 7.31
N PHE A 203 -27.96 6.82 6.11
CA PHE A 203 -28.79 6.75 4.91
C PHE A 203 -28.54 5.43 4.24
N SER A 204 -29.56 4.58 4.16
CA SER A 204 -29.44 3.25 3.59
C SER A 204 -30.19 3.17 2.27
N THR A 205 -29.62 2.40 1.35
CA THR A 205 -30.24 1.96 0.11
C THR A 205 -30.06 0.45 0.00
N THR A 206 -30.69 -0.17 -1.00
CA THR A 206 -30.50 -1.59 -1.27
C THR A 206 -29.02 -1.87 -1.56
N GLY A 207 -28.36 -2.57 -0.64
CA GLY A 207 -26.96 -2.97 -0.76
C GLY A 207 -25.91 -1.96 -0.26
N ALA A 208 -26.28 -0.79 0.28
CA ALA A 208 -25.27 0.10 0.86
C ALA A 208 -25.83 1.03 1.94
N THR A 209 -24.96 1.34 2.91
CA THR A 209 -25.22 2.29 3.99
C THR A 209 -24.20 3.42 3.91
N LEU A 210 -24.69 4.65 3.82
CA LEU A 210 -23.91 5.87 4.01
C LEU A 210 -23.97 6.27 5.49
N THR A 211 -22.82 6.23 6.15
CA THR A 211 -22.62 6.80 7.48
C THR A 211 -22.08 8.22 7.36
N VAL A 212 -22.77 9.18 7.98
CA VAL A 212 -22.31 10.55 8.10
C VAL A 212 -22.01 10.83 9.57
N TYR A 213 -20.73 10.88 9.92
CA TYR A 213 -20.26 11.09 11.27
C TYR A 213 -19.71 12.52 11.45
N THR A 214 -20.12 13.19 12.51
CA THR A 214 -19.73 14.57 12.83
C THR A 214 -18.77 14.57 14.03
N PRO A 215 -17.44 14.48 13.84
CA PRO A 215 -16.50 14.50 14.95
C PRO A 215 -16.45 15.84 15.69
N ASN A 216 -16.76 16.96 15.01
CA ASN A 216 -16.86 18.29 15.60
C ASN A 216 -17.78 19.17 14.75
N ARG A 217 -18.18 20.35 15.25
CA ARG A 217 -19.17 21.22 14.57
C ARG A 217 -18.78 21.64 13.15
N LYS A 218 -17.50 21.66 12.81
CA LYS A 218 -17.00 22.17 11.51
C LYS A 218 -16.76 21.08 10.47
N LYS A 219 -16.71 19.80 10.89
CA LYS A 219 -16.29 18.70 10.03
C LYS A 219 -17.27 17.54 10.07
N ALA A 220 -17.51 16.97 8.90
CA ALA A 220 -18.28 15.76 8.71
C ALA A 220 -17.49 14.76 7.87
N VAL A 221 -17.50 13.49 8.27
CA VAL A 221 -16.92 12.37 7.56
C VAL A 221 -18.05 11.55 6.95
N TYR A 222 -17.91 11.20 5.68
CA TYR A 222 -18.89 10.44 4.91
C TYR A 222 -18.25 9.11 4.54
N ILE A 223 -18.78 8.01 5.07
CA ILE A 223 -18.33 6.66 4.79
C ILE A 223 -19.45 5.90 4.09
N LEU A 224 -19.20 5.42 2.88
CA LEU A 224 -20.08 4.48 2.21
C LEU A 224 -19.59 3.07 2.48
N SER A 225 -20.52 2.19 2.82
CA SER A 225 -20.22 0.79 3.10
C SER A 225 -21.31 -0.11 2.53
N SER A 226 -20.93 -1.14 1.77
CA SER A 226 -21.83 -2.25 1.44
C SER A 226 -21.67 -3.47 2.36
N MET A 227 -20.73 -3.42 3.32
CA MET A 227 -20.47 -4.52 4.26
C MET A 227 -21.32 -4.44 5.54
N HIS A 228 -21.60 -3.24 6.03
CA HIS A 228 -22.28 -3.02 7.32
C HIS A 228 -23.80 -2.93 7.15
N ASN A 229 -24.50 -3.92 7.71
CA ASN A 229 -25.96 -3.94 7.83
C ASN A 229 -26.45 -3.17 9.07
N LEU A 230 -25.63 -3.15 10.14
CA LEU A 230 -25.91 -2.44 11.38
C LEU A 230 -24.72 -1.54 11.73
N VAL A 231 -25.02 -0.27 11.99
CA VAL A 231 -24.02 0.71 12.45
C VAL A 231 -24.19 0.91 13.95
N GLN A 232 -23.14 0.57 14.69
CA GLN A 232 -23.06 0.74 16.14
C GLN A 232 -22.02 1.81 16.46
N THR A 233 -22.25 2.56 17.52
CA THR A 233 -21.29 3.56 18.02
C THR A 233 -20.55 3.00 19.22
N GLU A 234 -19.26 3.29 19.31
CA GLU A 234 -18.45 3.02 20.50
C GLU A 234 -19.05 3.67 21.74
N ASP A 235 -18.94 3.00 22.89
CA ASP A 235 -19.34 3.55 24.19
C ASP A 235 -18.23 4.46 24.75
N THR A 236 -18.00 5.55 24.03
CA THR A 236 -17.04 6.59 24.40
C THR A 236 -17.68 7.96 24.18
N THR A 237 -17.09 9.01 24.75
CA THR A 237 -17.53 10.40 24.52
C THR A 237 -17.60 10.75 23.03
N LYS A 238 -16.72 10.15 22.21
CA LYS A 238 -16.65 10.39 20.76
C LYS A 238 -17.74 9.66 19.98
N ARG A 239 -18.39 8.63 20.55
CA ARG A 239 -19.47 7.84 19.92
C ARG A 239 -19.18 7.45 18.46
N LYS A 240 -17.93 7.08 18.19
CA LYS A 240 -17.46 6.84 16.81
C LYS A 240 -18.16 5.60 16.26
N PRO A 241 -18.76 5.68 15.05
CA PRO A 241 -19.42 4.52 14.46
C PRO A 241 -18.41 3.48 13.96
N ASN A 242 -18.77 2.20 14.06
CA ASN A 242 -17.96 1.07 13.62
C ASN A 242 -17.48 1.18 12.15
N THR A 243 -18.28 1.80 11.27
CA THR A 243 -17.89 2.08 9.88
C THR A 243 -16.67 3.01 9.79
N VAL A 244 -16.61 4.06 10.62
CA VAL A 244 -15.48 4.99 10.67
C VAL A 244 -14.28 4.33 11.35
N THR A 245 -14.52 3.55 12.41
CA THR A 245 -13.46 2.81 13.12
C THR A 245 -12.78 1.81 12.18
N LEU A 246 -13.54 0.99 11.47
CA LEU A 246 -13.00 0.03 10.50
C LEU A 246 -12.34 0.72 9.30
N PHE A 247 -12.88 1.84 8.83
CA PHE A 247 -12.22 2.58 7.75
C PHE A 247 -10.82 3.04 8.18
N ASN A 248 -10.69 3.60 9.39
CA ASN A 248 -9.39 4.05 9.89
C ASN A 248 -8.36 2.93 10.05
N THR A 249 -8.79 1.71 10.37
CA THR A 249 -7.89 0.56 10.50
C THR A 249 -7.52 -0.07 9.15
N THR A 250 -8.37 0.07 8.13
CA THR A 250 -8.19 -0.59 6.84
C THR A 250 -7.63 0.33 5.74
N LYS A 251 -7.74 1.65 5.88
CA LYS A 251 -7.27 2.61 4.85
C LYS A 251 -5.75 2.66 4.66
N CYS A 252 -4.97 2.20 5.65
CA CYS A 252 -3.52 2.41 5.69
C CYS A 252 -2.69 1.36 4.92
N GLY A 253 -3.33 0.40 4.24
CA GLY A 253 -2.61 -0.70 3.57
C GLY A 253 -1.55 -0.21 2.57
N VAL A 254 -1.91 0.74 1.71
CA VAL A 254 -0.99 1.34 0.73
C VAL A 254 -0.06 2.36 1.39
N ASP A 255 -0.56 3.20 2.31
CA ASP A 255 0.26 4.18 3.04
C ASP A 255 1.44 3.53 3.81
N ILE A 256 1.19 2.39 4.47
CA ILE A 256 2.24 1.67 5.22
C ILE A 256 3.25 1.06 4.25
N MET A 257 2.79 0.54 3.12
CA MET A 257 3.66 0.04 2.06
C MET A 257 4.54 1.18 1.52
N ASP A 258 3.98 2.35 1.21
CA ASP A 258 4.72 3.54 0.78
C ASP A 258 5.77 3.93 1.84
N GLN A 259 5.40 3.98 3.12
CA GLN A 259 6.34 4.26 4.21
C GLN A 259 7.45 3.22 4.31
N MET A 260 7.17 1.93 4.11
CA MET A 260 8.19 0.89 4.09
C MET A 260 9.16 1.08 2.93
N TYR A 261 8.68 1.45 1.74
CA TYR A 261 9.55 1.78 0.60
C TYR A 261 10.36 3.05 0.82
N GLU A 262 9.77 4.08 1.40
CA GLU A 262 10.49 5.31 1.75
C GLU A 262 11.56 5.02 2.80
N LEU A 263 11.24 4.24 3.84
CA LEU A 263 12.21 3.82 4.84
C LEU A 263 13.30 2.98 4.19
N MET A 264 12.99 1.89 3.48
CA MET A 264 13.98 1.02 2.82
C MET A 264 14.79 1.73 1.72
N GLY A 265 14.19 2.66 0.99
CA GLY A 265 14.86 3.48 -0.02
C GLY A 265 15.70 4.60 0.59
N ALA A 266 15.34 5.08 1.79
CA ALA A 266 16.10 6.05 2.57
C ALA A 266 17.05 5.40 3.57
N VAL A 267 16.99 4.08 3.78
CA VAL A 267 17.78 3.35 4.77
C VAL A 267 19.26 3.52 4.40
N PRO A 268 20.04 4.27 5.22
CA PRO A 268 21.48 4.11 5.26
C PRO A 268 21.76 2.69 5.73
N GLN A 269 22.87 2.11 5.28
CA GLN A 269 23.31 0.71 5.41
C GLN A 269 23.12 0.01 6.79
N GLU A 270 22.79 0.73 7.85
CA GLU A 270 22.60 0.26 9.22
C GLU A 270 21.44 -0.75 9.37
N ILE A 271 20.29 -0.55 8.73
CA ILE A 271 19.15 -1.51 8.85
C ILE A 271 19.38 -2.74 7.96
N LEU A 272 20.08 -2.60 6.81
CA LEU A 272 20.49 -3.77 6.01
C LEU A 272 21.44 -4.67 6.81
N GLN A 273 22.34 -4.07 7.61
CA GLN A 273 23.17 -4.83 8.55
C GLN A 273 22.37 -5.48 9.68
N GLN A 274 21.26 -4.89 10.12
CA GLN A 274 20.42 -5.47 11.16
C GLN A 274 19.66 -6.69 10.63
N THR A 275 19.07 -6.60 9.44
CA THR A 275 18.37 -7.72 8.78
C THR A 275 19.34 -8.84 8.41
N LEU A 276 20.55 -8.50 7.92
CA LEU A 276 21.59 -9.51 7.64
C LEU A 276 22.13 -10.17 8.91
N ARG A 277 22.26 -9.44 10.02
CA ARG A 277 22.65 -10.03 11.33
C ARG A 277 21.57 -10.96 11.89
N GLU A 278 20.30 -10.61 11.72
CA GLU A 278 19.17 -11.46 12.13
C GLU A 278 19.10 -12.72 11.27
N GLU A 279 19.31 -12.64 9.96
CA GLU A 279 19.41 -13.81 9.09
C GLU A 279 20.63 -14.68 9.43
N GLN A 280 21.78 -14.09 9.76
CA GLN A 280 22.99 -14.83 10.15
C GLN A 280 22.82 -15.54 11.49
N GLN A 281 22.14 -14.92 12.46
CA GLN A 281 21.78 -15.56 13.75
C GLN A 281 20.80 -16.72 13.56
N VAL A 282 19.80 -16.58 12.66
CA VAL A 282 18.86 -17.66 12.37
C VAL A 282 19.58 -18.84 11.69
N GLN A 283 20.52 -18.57 10.79
CA GLN A 283 21.32 -19.61 10.13
C GLN A 283 22.27 -20.32 11.10
N GLU A 284 22.90 -19.62 12.05
CA GLU A 284 23.75 -20.22 13.09
C GLU A 284 22.95 -21.14 14.02
N VAL A 285 21.75 -20.73 14.44
CA VAL A 285 20.86 -21.55 15.28
C VAL A 285 20.40 -22.82 14.54
N LEU A 286 20.12 -22.73 13.24
CA LEU A 286 19.80 -23.89 12.40
C LEU A 286 21.00 -24.84 12.19
N THR A 287 22.22 -24.30 12.10
CA THR A 287 23.43 -25.11 11.92
C THR A 287 23.83 -25.85 13.20
N VAL A 288 23.63 -25.23 14.37
CA VAL A 288 23.85 -25.86 15.70
C VAL A 288 22.82 -26.95 16.03
N THR A 289 21.62 -26.87 15.46
CA THR A 289 20.59 -27.90 15.65
C THR A 289 20.77 -29.10 14.72
N HIS A 290 21.47 -28.96 13.59
CA HIS A 290 21.79 -30.07 12.67
C HIS A 290 23.14 -30.75 12.93
N SER A 291 24.03 -30.18 13.76
CA SER A 291 25.32 -30.79 14.14
C SER A 291 25.27 -31.62 15.43
N ARG A 292 24.09 -31.83 16.02
CA ARG A 292 23.93 -32.73 17.18
C ARG A 292 23.81 -34.19 16.71
N ASP A 293 24.92 -34.89 16.93
CA ASP A 293 25.11 -36.33 16.84
C ASP A 293 23.95 -37.14 17.48
N PRO A 294 23.32 -38.11 16.79
CA PRO A 294 22.20 -38.89 17.32
C PRO A 294 22.54 -39.87 18.46
N SER A 295 23.80 -39.95 18.93
CA SER A 295 24.23 -40.99 19.90
C SER A 295 24.51 -40.52 21.34
N MET A 296 23.96 -39.40 21.80
CA MET A 296 24.14 -38.95 23.20
C MET A 296 22.94 -39.29 24.10
N ASN A 297 23.22 -40.08 25.14
CA ASN A 297 22.32 -40.57 26.19
C ASN A 297 21.69 -39.42 27.03
N PRO A 298 20.43 -39.51 27.49
CA PRO A 298 19.68 -38.37 28.03
C PRO A 298 19.89 -38.21 29.54
N LEU A 299 20.99 -37.60 29.97
CA LEU A 299 21.18 -37.23 31.38
C LEU A 299 21.98 -35.92 31.55
N VAL A 300 21.56 -34.82 30.92
CA VAL A 300 21.81 -33.45 31.44
C VAL A 300 20.64 -32.54 31.01
N LEU A 301 19.46 -32.80 31.58
CA LEU A 301 18.32 -31.88 31.52
C LEU A 301 18.28 -31.12 32.85
N GLY A 302 19.00 -30.00 32.90
CA GLY A 302 19.03 -29.17 34.10
C GLY A 302 19.81 -27.88 33.86
N ARG A 303 19.09 -26.75 33.92
CA ARG A 303 19.54 -25.35 33.87
C ARG A 303 19.58 -24.68 32.50
N LEU A 304 18.41 -24.48 31.90
CA LEU A 304 18.09 -23.26 31.14
C LEU A 304 16.60 -22.94 31.33
N SER A 305 16.23 -22.59 32.56
CA SER A 305 15.00 -21.87 32.88
C SER A 305 15.42 -20.60 33.59
N HIS A 306 14.90 -19.45 33.12
CA HIS A 306 15.18 -18.07 33.53
C HIS A 306 16.12 -17.26 32.62
N CYS A 307 15.61 -16.89 31.45
CA CYS A 307 15.83 -15.55 30.89
C CYS A 307 14.47 -15.00 30.42
N THR A 308 13.77 -14.33 31.31
CA THR A 308 12.67 -13.42 30.95
C THR A 308 13.26 -12.14 30.35
N PRO A 309 12.78 -11.64 29.20
CA PRO A 309 13.21 -10.34 28.70
C PRO A 309 12.63 -9.21 29.57
N SER A 310 13.49 -8.33 30.07
CA SER A 310 13.13 -7.11 30.78
C SER A 310 12.42 -6.11 29.83
N PRO A 311 11.34 -5.44 30.25
CA PRO A 311 10.60 -4.49 29.44
C PRO A 311 11.23 -3.09 29.55
N SER A 312 12.30 -2.84 28.82
CA SER A 312 12.91 -1.51 28.76
C SER A 312 13.76 -1.33 27.50
N CYS A 313 13.12 -1.27 26.33
CA CYS A 313 13.64 -0.66 25.10
C CYS A 313 12.56 -0.59 24.01
N LEU A 314 11.35 -0.14 24.36
CA LEU A 314 10.32 0.24 23.40
C LEU A 314 9.81 1.64 23.77
N THR A 315 10.64 2.64 23.50
CA THR A 315 10.24 4.04 23.47
C THR A 315 10.75 4.62 22.16
N ALA A 316 9.97 4.44 21.10
CA ALA A 316 10.08 5.27 19.90
C ALA A 316 9.70 6.71 20.28
N PRO A 317 10.39 7.75 19.75
CA PRO A 317 10.02 9.12 20.05
C PRO A 317 8.68 9.49 19.38
N SER A 318 7.66 9.58 20.22
CA SER A 318 6.32 10.10 19.92
C SER A 318 6.34 11.61 19.66
N ARG A 319 6.95 12.08 18.57
CA ARG A 319 6.81 13.47 18.08
C ARG A 319 7.04 13.51 16.57
N LEU A 320 5.97 13.36 15.79
CA LEU A 320 5.80 13.93 14.43
C LEU A 320 4.41 13.67 13.81
N LEU A 321 3.39 13.36 14.62
CA LEU A 321 1.98 13.27 14.20
C LEU A 321 1.15 14.36 14.88
N ALA A 322 1.55 15.61 14.67
CA ALA A 322 0.72 16.77 14.95
C ALA A 322 1.21 17.89 14.04
N GLU A 323 0.65 17.97 12.83
CA GLU A 323 0.46 19.18 12.00
C GLU A 323 0.22 18.79 10.53
N SER A 324 -1.03 18.45 10.23
CA SER A 324 -1.61 18.66 8.89
C SER A 324 -3.13 18.67 9.03
N THR A 325 -3.60 19.72 9.70
CA THR A 325 -4.97 20.20 9.59
C THR A 325 -4.89 21.71 9.38
N ALA A 326 -4.94 22.11 8.12
CA ALA A 326 -5.46 23.40 7.68
C ALA A 326 -6.29 23.13 6.42
#